data_AF-F8D5L6-F1
#
_entry.id   AF-F8D5L6-F1
#
_cell.length_a   1.000
_cell.length_b   1.000
_cell.length_c   1.000
_cell.angle_alpha   90.00
_cell.angle_beta   90.00
_cell.angle_gamma   90.00
#
_symmetry.space_group_name_H-M   'P 1'
#
loop_
_entity.id
_entity.type
_entity.pdbx_description
1 polymer ?
#
loop_
_entity_poly.entity_id
_entity_poly.type
_entity_poly.pdbx_seq_one_letter_code
_entity_poly.pdbx_strand_id
1 'polypeptide(L)' 'MATRPPIECPICHDDLPRDLRLEDHLVGTHSKRKLAKFVVSETEALREGDIAE' A
#
# COMPACT_ATOMS: atom_id res chain seq x y z
N MET A 1 15.39 -16.68 16.09
CA MET A 1 15.46 -16.40 14.65
C MET A 1 14.38 -15.38 14.34
N ALA A 2 14.71 -14.15 13.95
CA ALA A 2 13.71 -13.11 13.69
C ALA A 2 13.11 -13.30 12.29
N THR A 3 12.00 -14.03 12.19
CA THR A 3 11.16 -14.01 10.98
C THR A 3 10.49 -12.65 10.93
N ARG A 4 11.00 -11.75 10.07
CA ARG A 4 10.31 -10.48 9.78
C ARG A 4 8.86 -10.82 9.37
N PRO A 5 7.86 -10.12 9.93
CA PRO A 5 6.46 -10.37 9.60
C PRO A 5 6.24 -10.14 8.10
N PRO A 6 5.24 -10.84 7.50
CA PRO A 6 4.82 -10.55 6.13
C PRO A 6 4.42 -9.07 6.02
N ILE A 7 4.67 -8.48 4.86
CA ILE A 7 4.24 -7.11 4.57
C ILE A 7 2.82 -7.21 4.04
N GLU A 8 1.88 -6.47 4.59
CA GLU A 8 0.52 -6.40 4.08
C GLU A 8 0.43 -5.37 2.95
N CYS A 9 -0.24 -5.70 1.84
CA CYS A 9 -0.51 -4.74 0.77
C CYS A 9 -1.62 -3.76 1.19
N PRO A 10 -1.39 -2.44 1.20
CA PRO A 10 -2.41 -1.47 1.61
C PRO A 10 -3.56 -1.31 0.59
N ILE A 11 -3.46 -1.93 -0.59
CA ILE A 11 -4.45 -1.81 -1.67
C ILE A 11 -5.43 -3.00 -1.71
N CYS A 12 -4.98 -4.18 -1.31
CA CYS A 12 -5.80 -5.40 -1.29
C CYS A 12 -5.81 -6.11 0.05
N HIS A 13 -5.07 -5.63 1.05
CA HIS A 13 -4.88 -6.26 2.36
C HIS A 13 -4.47 -7.73 2.26
N ASP A 14 -3.61 -8.03 1.28
CA ASP A 14 -3.06 -9.37 1.06
C ASP A 14 -1.67 -9.45 1.71
N ASP A 15 -1.39 -10.57 2.38
CA ASP A 15 -0.09 -10.83 2.99
C ASP A 15 0.94 -11.18 1.92
N LEU A 16 1.90 -10.28 1.70
CA LEU A 16 2.99 -10.58 0.78
C LEU A 16 3.92 -11.62 1.39
N PRO A 17 4.33 -12.63 0.59
CA PRO A 17 5.36 -13.55 1.00
C PRO A 17 6.67 -12.80 1.23
N ARG A 18 7.45 -13.27 2.19
CA ARG A 18 8.66 -12.59 2.68
C ARG A 18 9.72 -12.30 1.61
N ASP A 19 9.69 -13.05 0.51
CA ASP A 19 10.61 -12.91 -0.62
C ASP A 19 10.11 -11.93 -1.70
N LEU A 20 8.83 -11.55 -1.67
CA LEU A 20 8.25 -10.65 -2.65
C LEU A 20 8.34 -9.20 -2.16
N ARG A 21 8.85 -8.33 -3.03
CA ARG A 21 8.88 -6.89 -2.76
C ARG A 21 7.49 -6.31 -2.98
N LEU A 22 7.07 -5.42 -2.06
CA LEU A 22 5.81 -4.69 -2.19
C LEU A 22 5.70 -3.97 -3.55
N GLU A 23 6.78 -3.32 -4.00
CA GLU A 23 6.81 -2.66 -5.31
C GLU A 23 6.50 -3.61 -6.48
N ASP A 24 7.08 -4.82 -6.46
CA ASP A 24 6.88 -5.81 -7.52
C ASP A 24 5.42 -6.30 -7.55
N HIS A 25 4.84 -6.57 -6.37
CA HIS A 25 3.43 -6.87 -6.23
C HIS A 25 2.53 -5.73 -6.73
N LEU A 26 2.82 -4.48 -6.34
CA LEU A 26 2.03 -3.32 -6.75
C LEU A 26 2.02 -3.16 -8.27
N VAL A 27 3.17 -3.36 -8.93
CA VAL A 27 3.30 -3.22 -10.38
C VAL A 27 2.73 -4.42 -11.13
N GLY A 28 2.93 -5.64 -10.62
CA GLY A 28 2.50 -6.89 -11.26
C GLY A 28 1.03 -7.23 -11.05
N THR A 29 0.48 -6.93 -9.87
CA THR A 29 -0.89 -7.31 -9.47
C THR A 29 -1.89 -6.17 -9.63
N HIS A 30 -1.46 -4.91 -9.52
CA HIS A 30 -2.38 -3.78 -9.60
C HIS A 30 -2.18 -2.93 -10.86
N SER A 31 -3.30 -2.56 -11.48
CA SER A 31 -3.26 -1.61 -12.60
C SER A 31 -2.89 -0.21 -12.10
N LYS A 32 -2.21 0.55 -12.97
CA LYS A 32 -1.86 1.97 -12.73
C LYS A 32 -3.03 2.82 -12.23
N ARG A 33 -4.25 2.57 -12.72
CA ARG A 33 -5.47 3.26 -12.27
C ARG A 33 -5.81 2.99 -10.80
N LYS A 34 -5.59 1.77 -10.31
CA LYS A 34 -5.86 1.40 -8.91
C LYS A 34 -4.81 2.03 -7.99
N LEU A 35 -3.54 1.99 -8.40
CA LEU A 35 -2.45 2.69 -7.71
C LEU A 35 -2.72 4.19 -7.61
N ALA A 36 -3.12 4.83 -8.72
CA ALA A 36 -3.43 6.26 -8.74
C ALA A 36 -4.59 6.62 -7.79
N LYS A 37 -5.67 5.83 -7.76
CA LYS A 37 -6.78 6.05 -6.81
C LYS A 37 -6.31 5.97 -5.36
N PHE A 38 -5.48 4.99 -5.05
CA PHE A 38 -4.93 4.83 -3.70
C PHE A 38 -4.08 6.03 -3.31
N VAL A 39 -3.14 6.46 -4.17
CA VAL A 39 -2.28 7.63 -3.91
C VAL A 39 -3.12 8.90 -3.71
N VAL A 40 -4.17 9.11 -4.51
CA VAL A 40 -5.08 10.25 -4.34
C VAL A 40 -5.78 10.17 -2.99
N SER A 41 -6.38 9.02 -2.66
CA SER A 41 -7.08 8.82 -1.38
C SER A 41 -6.17 9.05 -0.17
N GLU A 42 -4.95 8.53 -0.19
CA GLU A 42 -3.96 8.74 0.88
C GLU A 42 -3.55 10.21 0.99
N THR A 43 -3.36 10.88 -0.16
CA THR A 43 -2.97 12.30 -0.20
C THR A 43 -4.11 13.20 0.30
N GLU A 44 -5.36 12.86 -0.02
CA GLU A 44 -6.53 13.57 0.48
C GLU A 44 -6.70 13.34 1.99
N ALA A 45 -6.60 12.09 2.46
CA ALA A 45 -6.68 11.78 3.88
C ALA A 45 -5.61 12.50 4.72
N LEU A 46 -4.36 12.60 4.20
CA LEU A 46 -3.29 13.37 4.85
C LEU A 46 -3.58 14.88 4.89
N ARG A 47 -4.24 15.42 3.85
CA ARG A 47 -4.62 16.85 3.80
C ARG A 47 -5.83 17.17 4.67
N GLU A 48 -6.79 16.26 4.76
CA GLU A 48 -7.99 16.40 5.58
C GLU A 48 -7.66 16.22 7.08
N GLY A 49 -6.69 15.36 7.41
CA GLY A 49 -6.17 15.20 8.77
C GLY A 49 -5.37 16.41 9.30
N ASP A 50 -4.94 17.33 8.42
CA ASP A 50 -4.26 18.59 8.78
C ASP A 50 -5.26 19.72 9.11
N ILE A 51 -6.57 19.50 8.88
CA ILE A 51 -7.67 20.43 9.21
C ILE A 51 -8.43 19.89 10.44
N ALA A 52 -7.72 19.64 11.53
CA ALA A 52 -8.31 19.34 12.83
C ALA A 52 -7.39 19.87 13.95
N GLU A 53 -7.21 21.19 13.99
CA GLU A 53 -6.79 21.91 15.20
C GLU A 53 -7.69 23.13 15.42
#